data_AF-A0A2T7TU00-F1
#
_entry.id   AF-A0A2T7TU00-F1
#
_cell.length_a   1.000
_cell.length_b   1.000
_cell.length_c   1.000
_cell.angle_alpha   90.00
_cell.angle_beta   90.00
_cell.angle_gamma   90.00
#
_symmetry.space_group_name_H-M   'P 1'
#
loop_
_entity.id
_entity.type
_entity.pdbx_description
1 polymer ?
#
loop_
_entity_poly.entity_id
_entity_poly.type
_entity_poly.pdbx_seq_one_letter_code
_entity_poly.pdbx_strand_id
1 'polypeptide(L)' 'MSMFRKSTPAKSVIFAVNYDDARTAYLWIDKSAKASDNRAISVIARTQQEKGSLPVGTITSIKRVR' A
#
# COMPACT_ATOMS: atom_id res chain seq x y z
N MET A 1 -18.82 30.14 14.48
CA MET A 1 -19.25 28.90 13.80
C MET A 1 -18.00 28.23 13.22
N SER A 2 -17.43 27.23 13.88
CA SER A 2 -16.23 26.54 13.34
C SER A 2 -16.69 25.48 12.33
N MET A 3 -16.40 25.66 11.04
CA MET A 3 -16.66 24.64 10.03
C MET A 3 -15.68 23.49 10.22
N PHE A 4 -16.14 22.41 10.85
CA PHE A 4 -15.46 21.13 10.82
C PHE A 4 -15.35 20.67 9.35
N ARG A 5 -14.16 20.83 8.76
CA ARG A 5 -13.85 20.34 7.43
C ARG A 5 -13.96 18.81 7.48
N LYS A 6 -15.07 18.26 6.95
CA LYS A 6 -15.22 16.80 6.78
C LYS A 6 -14.00 16.32 6.00
N SER A 7 -13.11 15.57 6.66
CA SER A 7 -11.99 14.91 5.99
C SER A 7 -12.60 14.00 4.94
N THR A 8 -12.40 14.33 3.66
CA THR A 8 -12.79 13.47 2.54
C THR A 8 -12.26 12.07 2.83
N PRO A 9 -13.09 11.01 2.76
CA PRO A 9 -12.60 9.65 2.98
C PRO A 9 -11.47 9.42 1.99
N ALA A 10 -10.29 9.05 2.52
CA ALA A 10 -9.12 8.84 1.70
C ALA A 10 -9.46 7.77 0.66
N LYS A 11 -9.60 8.17 -0.60
CA LYS A 11 -9.81 7.25 -1.73
C LYS A 11 -8.62 6.30 -1.86
N SER A 12 -7.47 6.70 -1.32
CA SER A 12 -6.20 6.00 -1.38
C SER A 12 -5.87 5.28 -0.08
N VAL A 13 -5.60 3.99 -0.22
CA VAL A 13 -5.18 3.08 0.84
C VAL A 13 -3.65 2.98 0.83
N ILE A 14 -3.03 2.98 2.02
CA ILE A 14 -1.58 2.80 2.18
C ILE A 14 -1.31 1.40 2.71
N PHE A 15 -0.32 0.73 2.12
CA PHE A 15 0.20 -0.55 2.58
C PHE A 15 1.67 -0.42 2.98
N ALA A 16 2.04 -1.05 4.09
CA ALA A 16 3.42 -1.32 4.46
C ALA A 16 3.82 -2.68 3.89
N VAL A 17 4.89 -2.71 3.11
CA VAL A 17 5.50 -3.90 2.51
C VAL A 17 6.77 -4.19 3.27
N ASN A 18 6.78 -5.27 4.07
CA ASN A 18 7.95 -5.68 4.83
C ASN A 18 8.75 -6.71 4.03
N TYR A 19 10.06 -6.60 4.13
CA TYR A 19 11.03 -7.46 3.47
C TYR A 19 11.68 -8.42 4.47
N ASP A 20 12.40 -9.41 3.96
CA ASP A 20 13.13 -10.36 4.81
C ASP A 20 14.34 -9.72 5.51
N ASP A 21 14.95 -8.72 4.86
CA ASP A 21 16.10 -7.97 5.35
C ASP A 21 15.73 -6.81 6.31
N ALA A 22 14.56 -6.91 6.95
CA ALA A 22 13.99 -5.93 7.88
C ALA A 22 13.71 -4.54 7.28
N ARG A 23 13.82 -4.34 5.96
CA ARG A 23 13.36 -3.11 5.32
C ARG A 23 11.84 -3.09 5.22
N THR A 24 11.28 -1.88 5.23
CA THR A 24 9.86 -1.64 4.95
C THR A 24 9.74 -0.58 3.88
N ALA A 25 8.95 -0.87 2.84
CA ALA A 25 8.56 0.10 1.83
C ALA A 25 7.07 0.40 1.96
N TYR A 26 6.65 1.54 1.42
CA TYR A 26 5.26 1.96 1.45
C TYR A 26 4.67 2.00 0.05
N LEU A 27 3.47 1.43 -0.07
CA LEU A 27 2.72 1.31 -1.30
C LEU A 27 1.42 2.11 -1.18
N TRP A 28 1.21 3.09 -2.05
CA TRP A 28 -0.05 3.81 -2.19
C TRP A 28 -0.93 3.17 -3.27
N ILE A 29 -2.20 2.91 -2.94
CA ILE A 29 -3.21 2.37 -3.86
C ILE A 29 -4.43 3.28 -3.86
N ASP A 30 -4.65 4.05 -4.93
CA ASP A 30 -5.77 4.99 -5.06
C ASP A 30 -7.15 4.35 -5.28
N LYS A 31 -7.20 3.08 -5.66
CA LYS A 31 -8.45 2.35 -5.88
C LYS A 31 -8.73 1.40 -4.72
N SER A 32 -9.55 1.84 -3.77
CA SER A 32 -9.97 1.03 -2.61
C SER A 32 -10.54 -0.35 -2.99
N ALA A 33 -11.16 -0.51 -4.16
CA ALA A 33 -11.68 -1.81 -4.62
C ALA A 33 -10.56 -2.86 -4.80
N LYS A 34 -9.36 -2.43 -5.26
CA LYS A 34 -8.19 -3.30 -5.37
C LYS A 34 -7.47 -3.53 -4.03
N ALA A 35 -7.78 -2.70 -3.04
CA ALA A 35 -7.17 -2.72 -1.72
C ALA A 35 -7.95 -3.58 -0.71
N SER A 36 -9.07 -4.19 -1.12
CA SER A 36 -9.81 -5.16 -0.28
C SER A 36 -9.37 -6.60 -0.51
N ASP A 37 -8.68 -6.89 -1.62
CA ASP A 37 -8.23 -8.24 -1.97
C ASP A 37 -6.73 -8.38 -1.73
N ASN A 38 -6.35 -9.18 -0.73
CA ASN A 38 -4.95 -9.39 -0.37
C ASN A 38 -4.13 -9.97 -1.52
N ARG A 39 -4.71 -10.81 -2.38
CA ARG A 39 -4.00 -11.40 -3.52
C ARG A 39 -3.67 -10.35 -4.57
N ALA A 40 -4.62 -9.46 -4.89
CA ALA A 40 -4.41 -8.34 -5.79
C ALA A 40 -3.32 -7.39 -5.27
N ILE A 41 -3.30 -7.12 -3.96
CA ILE A 41 -2.27 -6.28 -3.33
C ILE A 41 -0.88 -6.89 -3.51
N SER A 42 -0.72 -8.19 -3.29
CA SER A 42 0.56 -8.89 -3.49
C SER A 42 1.05 -8.83 -4.94
N VAL A 43 0.13 -8.95 -5.91
CA VAL A 43 0.47 -8.80 -7.34
C VAL A 43 0.88 -7.36 -7.65
N ILE A 44 0.16 -6.36 -7.13
CA ILE A 44 0.49 -4.94 -7.32
C ILE A 44 1.87 -4.63 -6.73
N ALA A 45 2.17 -5.12 -5.53
CA ALA A 45 3.47 -4.93 -4.89
C ALA A 45 4.59 -5.53 -5.76
N ARG A 46 4.42 -6.76 -6.26
CA ARG A 46 5.38 -7.39 -7.18
C ARG A 46 5.57 -6.59 -8.47
N THR A 47 4.48 -6.15 -9.12
CA THR A 47 4.56 -5.32 -10.32
C THR A 47 5.27 -3.99 -10.05
N GLN A 48 5.13 -3.41 -8.86
CA GLN A 48 5.87 -2.19 -8.50
C GLN A 48 7.36 -2.46 -8.24
N GLN A 49 7.73 -3.64 -7.74
CA GLN A 49 9.14 -4.06 -7.68
C GLN A 49 9.75 -4.20 -9.08
N GLU A 50 9.03 -4.85 -10.01
CA GLU A 50 9.46 -5.01 -11.39
C GLU A 50 9.64 -3.66 -12.11
N LYS A 51 8.80 -2.67 -11.77
CA LYS A 51 8.92 -1.29 -12.27
C LYS A 51 10.01 -0.47 -11.57
N GLY A 52 10.65 -1.00 -10.52
CA GLY A 52 11.63 -0.29 -9.71
C GLY A 52 11.04 0.76 -8.76
N SER A 53 9.71 0.84 -8.63
CA SER A 53 9.03 1.74 -7.68
C SER A 53 9.05 1.22 -6.25
N LEU A 54 9.15 -0.11 -6.07
CA LEU A 54 9.44 -0.74 -4.79
C LEU A 54 10.83 -1.37 -4.82
N PRO A 55 11.56 -1.37 -3.69
CA PRO A 55 12.84 -2.07 -3.59
C PRO A 55 12.73 -3.54 -4.00
N VAL A 56 13.74 -4.02 -4.71
CA VAL A 56 13.92 -5.45 -4.97
C VAL A 56 14.24 -6.15 -3.65
N GLY A 57 13.63 -7.32 -3.44
CA GLY A 57 13.80 -8.13 -2.24
C GLY A 57 12.62 -9.08 -2.01
N THR A 58 12.75 -9.99 -1.04
CA THR A 58 11.68 -10.93 -0.71
C THR A 58 10.67 -10.26 0.20
N ILE A 59 9.45 -10.04 -0.31
CA ILE A 59 8.35 -9.52 0.50
C ILE A 59 7.88 -10.61 1.46
N THR A 60 7.99 -10.35 2.77
CA THR A 60 7.55 -11.26 3.84
C THR A 60 6.11 -11.02 4.25
N SER A 61 5.67 -9.76 4.25
CA SER A 61 4.30 -9.41 4.62
C SER A 61 3.88 -8.07 4.04
N ILE A 62 2.57 -7.94 3.80
CA ILE A 62 1.95 -6.68 3.38
C ILE A 62 0.80 -6.38 4.34
N LYS A 63 0.81 -5.19 4.94
CA LYS A 63 -0.20 -4.77 5.92
C LYS A 63 -0.80 -3.44 5.54
N ARG A 64 -2.14 -3.33 5.61
CA ARG A 64 -2.84 -2.06 5.41
C ARG A 64 -2.60 -1.13 6.59
N VAL A 65 -2.26 0.11 6.31
CA VAL A 65 -1.95 1.15 7.30
C VAL A 65 -3.07 2.20 7.39
N ARG A 66 -3.64 2.62 6.25
CA ARG A 66 -4.83 3.50 6.19
C ARG A 66 -5.68 3.10 5.00
#